data_AF-A0AAN5D2V7-F1
#
_entry.id   AF-A0AAN5D2V7-F1
#
_cell.length_a   1.000
_cell.length_b   1.000
_cell.length_c   1.000
_cell.angle_alpha   90.00
_cell.angle_beta   90.00
_cell.angle_gamma   90.00
#
_symmetry.space_group_name_H-M   'P 1'
#
loop_
_entity.id
_entity.type
_entity.pdbx_description
1 polymer ?
#
loop_
_entity_poly.entity_id
_entity_poly.type
_entity_poly.pdbx_seq_one_letter_code
_entity_poly.pdbx_strand_id
1 'polypeptide(L)'
;STPKDLEKYAALLANSAIIEIITTSACILTIPRQITSLSEFILIFYGPCTMIGAPLCWACVGVLEIRKRLHTLLTLLYFASASPIVFACCIFMQRRIFSYLNNNQ
;
A
#
# COMPACT_ATOMS: atom_id res chain seq x y z
N SER A 1 18.08 13.24 -25.94
CA SER A 1 17.03 14.04 -25.27
C SER A 1 16.08 13.08 -24.58
N THR A 2 16.05 13.07 -23.25
CA THR A 2 15.09 12.31 -22.46
C THR A 2 13.68 12.84 -22.75
N PRO A 3 12.70 11.99 -23.11
CA PRO A 3 11.34 12.45 -23.37
C PRO A 3 10.74 13.11 -22.13
N LYS A 4 10.02 14.24 -22.33
CA LYS A 4 9.50 15.13 -21.27
C LYS A 4 8.57 14.42 -20.27
N ASP A 5 8.00 13.28 -20.65
CA ASP A 5 7.17 12.47 -19.76
C ASP A 5 8.00 11.73 -18.70
N LEU A 6 9.22 11.28 -19.04
CA LEU A 6 10.11 10.61 -18.10
C LEU A 6 10.59 11.53 -16.97
N GLU A 7 10.68 12.84 -17.22
CA GLU A 7 11.08 13.81 -16.20
C GLU A 7 10.02 13.93 -15.09
N LYS A 8 8.74 13.88 -15.46
CA LYS A 8 7.62 13.88 -14.49
C LYS A 8 7.59 12.60 -13.67
N TYR A 9 7.82 11.45 -14.32
CA TYR A 9 7.92 10.17 -13.62
C TYR A 9 9.12 10.14 -12.66
N ALA A 10 10.27 10.71 -13.05
CA ALA A 10 11.45 10.78 -12.20
C ALA A 10 11.21 11.65 -10.94
N ALA A 11 10.52 12.79 -11.08
CA ALA A 11 10.15 13.63 -9.94
C ALA A 11 9.18 12.91 -8.99
N LEU A 12 8.19 12.18 -9.54
CA LEU A 12 7.27 11.37 -8.75
C LEU A 12 8.02 10.25 -7.99
N LEU A 13 8.96 9.58 -8.67
CA LEU A 13 9.77 8.52 -8.09
C LEU A 13 10.66 9.05 -6.97
N ALA A 14 11.31 10.20 -7.17
CA ALA A 14 12.12 10.85 -6.13
C ALA A 14 11.29 11.20 -4.90
N ASN A 15 10.09 11.77 -5.08
CA ASN A 15 9.18 12.06 -3.99
C ASN A 15 8.76 10.80 -3.23
N SER A 16 8.48 9.70 -3.94
CA SER A 16 8.15 8.42 -3.30
C SER A 16 9.32 7.85 -2.50
N ALA A 17 10.55 7.93 -3.01
CA ALA A 17 11.74 7.46 -2.31
C ALA A 17 11.99 8.25 -1.01
N ILE A 18 11.78 9.57 -1.03
CA ILE A 18 11.88 10.41 0.17
C ILE A 18 10.86 9.96 1.23
N ILE A 19 9.62 9.72 0.82
CA ILE A 19 8.56 9.24 1.73
C ILE A 19 8.92 7.86 2.30
N GLU A 20 9.51 6.96 1.50
CA GLU A 20 9.98 5.66 1.97
C GLU A 20 11.11 5.77 3.00
N ILE A 21 12.07 6.67 2.80
CA ILE A 21 13.14 6.93 3.78
C ILE A 21 12.57 7.47 5.09
N ILE A 22 11.63 8.43 5.01
CA ILE A 22 10.96 8.97 6.21
C ILE A 22 10.17 7.87 6.92
N THR A 23 9.48 7.02 6.18
CA THR A 23 8.65 5.99 6.82
C THR A 23 9.49 4.86 7.40
N THR A 24 10.57 4.45 6.73
CA THR A 24 11.48 3.42 7.24
C THR A 24 12.24 3.90 8.48
N SER A 25 12.68 5.15 8.50
CA SER A 25 13.25 5.76 9.71
C SER A 25 12.23 5.81 10.86
N ALA A 26 10.96 6.18 10.58
CA ALA A 26 9.89 6.12 11.57
C ALA A 26 9.63 4.69 12.10
N CYS A 27 9.71 3.65 11.24
CA CYS A 27 9.62 2.25 11.65
C CYS A 27 10.78 1.82 12.57
N ILE A 28 12.00 2.29 12.30
CA ILE A 28 13.17 1.96 13.14
C ILE A 28 13.05 2.66 14.49
N LEU A 29 12.57 3.90 14.50
CA LEU A 29 12.42 4.71 15.71
C LEU A 29 11.25 4.25 16.58
N THR A 30 10.21 3.66 15.98
CA THR A 30 8.97 3.30 16.68
C THR A 30 8.43 1.94 16.31
N ILE A 31 8.16 1.14 17.33
CA ILE A 31 7.40 -0.10 17.25
C ILE A 31 6.11 0.12 18.04
N PRO A 32 5.02 0.57 17.39
CA PRO A 32 3.76 0.76 18.06
C PRO A 32 3.10 -0.59 18.34
N ARG A 33 2.74 -0.84 19.60
CA ARG A 33 1.88 -1.95 20.00
C ARG A 33 0.50 -1.40 20.34
N GLN A 34 -0.47 -1.76 19.52
CA GLN A 34 -1.87 -1.40 19.76
C GLN A 34 -2.55 -2.53 20.52
N ILE A 35 -3.11 -2.21 21.68
CA ILE A 35 -3.96 -3.14 22.45
C ILE A 35 -5.37 -2.59 22.39
N THR A 36 -6.25 -3.31 21.69
CA THR A 36 -7.67 -2.97 21.59
C THR A 36 -8.45 -3.78 22.60
N SER A 37 -9.09 -3.10 23.55
CA SER A 37 -10.13 -3.68 24.42
C SER A 37 -11.50 -3.13 24.02
N LEU A 38 -12.59 -3.76 24.47
CA LEU A 38 -13.99 -3.43 24.13
C LEU A 38 -14.37 -1.95 24.37
N SER A 39 -13.63 -1.24 25.23
CA SER A 39 -13.91 0.17 25.57
C SER A 39 -12.68 1.09 25.54
N GLU A 40 -11.48 0.58 25.32
CA GLU A 40 -10.25 1.37 25.44
C GLU A 40 -9.24 1.03 24.33
N PHE A 41 -8.62 2.07 23.80
CA PHE A 41 -7.49 2.00 22.88
C PHE A 41 -6.24 2.46 23.61
N ILE A 42 -5.37 1.51 23.96
CA ILE A 42 -4.07 1.81 24.56
C ILE A 42 -3.00 1.60 23.50
N LEU A 43 -2.23 2.66 23.26
CA LEU A 43 -1.09 2.63 22.35
C LEU A 43 0.20 2.68 23.17
N ILE A 44 0.99 1.61 23.07
CA ILE A 44 2.27 1.50 23.76
C ILE A 44 3.38 1.65 22.72
N PHE A 45 4.26 2.62 22.94
CA PHE A 45 5.41 2.87 22.07
C PHE A 45 6.63 2.14 22.61
N TYR A 46 7.28 1.36 21.75
CA TYR A 46 8.59 0.77 22.02
C TYR A 46 9.61 1.33 21.03
N GLY A 47 10.88 1.42 21.45
CA GLY A 47 12.00 1.80 20.60
C GLY A 47 12.65 3.14 20.96
N PRO A 48 13.62 3.61 20.13
CA PRO A 48 14.43 4.80 20.41
C PRO A 48 13.62 6.09 20.60
N CYS A 49 12.39 6.16 20.07
CA CYS A 49 11.54 7.34 20.23
C CYS A 49 11.23 7.66 21.71
N THR A 50 11.17 6.65 22.58
CA THR A 50 10.83 6.84 23.99
C THR A 50 11.96 7.53 24.76
N MET A 51 13.19 7.44 24.26
CA MET A 51 14.35 8.12 24.83
C MET A 51 14.38 9.62 24.48
N ILE A 52 13.83 10.00 23.33
CA ILE A 52 13.79 11.40 22.88
C ILE A 52 12.56 12.10 23.46
N GLY A 53 11.40 11.43 23.42
CA GLY A 53 10.19 11.92 24.06
C GLY A 53 8.90 11.47 23.37
N ALA A 54 7.80 11.56 24.12
CA ALA A 54 6.45 11.27 23.65
C ALA A 54 6.06 11.93 22.32
N PRO A 55 6.35 13.23 22.04
CA PRO A 55 5.88 13.86 20.80
C PRO A 55 6.48 13.22 19.54
N LEU A 56 7.73 12.73 19.62
CA LEU A 56 8.38 12.08 18.50
C LEU A 56 7.77 10.71 18.22
N CYS A 57 7.44 9.95 19.27
CA CYS A 57 6.73 8.68 19.12
C CYS A 57 5.35 8.86 18.44
N TRP A 58 4.59 9.90 18.84
CA TRP A 58 3.30 10.22 18.21
C TRP A 58 3.46 10.65 16.75
N ALA A 59 4.46 11.46 16.43
CA ALA A 59 4.73 11.87 15.05
C ALA A 59 5.05 10.66 14.15
N CYS A 60 5.92 9.76 14.60
CA CYS A 60 6.27 8.55 13.86
C CYS A 60 5.06 7.64 13.64
N VAL A 61 4.19 7.46 14.65
CA VAL A 61 2.96 6.69 14.46
C VAL A 61 2.00 7.36 13.49
N GLY A 62 1.90 8.69 13.50
CA GLY A 62 1.11 9.43 12.50
C GLY A 62 1.56 9.12 11.07
N VAL A 63 2.87 9.12 10.82
CA VAL A 63 3.45 8.77 9.51
C VAL A 63 3.09 7.33 9.11
N LEU A 64 3.21 6.39 10.05
CA LEU A 64 2.90 4.97 9.79
C LEU A 64 1.42 4.74 9.45
N GLU A 65 0.51 5.40 10.17
CA GLU A 65 -0.93 5.28 9.95
C GLU A 65 -1.35 5.85 8.58
N ILE A 66 -0.79 7.00 8.19
CA ILE A 66 -1.03 7.59 6.87
C ILE A 66 -0.57 6.64 5.75
N ARG A 67 0.64 6.09 5.88
CA ARG A 67 1.18 5.12 4.91
C ARG A 67 0.29 3.88 4.82
N LYS A 68 -0.14 3.33 5.96
CA LYS A 68 -0.99 2.13 6.02
C LYS A 68 -2.31 2.36 5.28
N ARG A 69 -3.00 3.48 5.56
CA ARG A 69 -4.26 3.83 4.88
C ARG A 69 -4.08 3.97 3.37
N LEU A 70 -3.02 4.65 2.94
CA LEU A 70 -2.70 4.82 1.52
C LEU A 70 -2.47 3.47 0.83
N HIS A 71 -1.65 2.59 1.42
CA HIS A 71 -1.41 1.25 0.87
C HIS A 71 -2.69 0.40 0.83
N THR A 72 -3.53 0.45 1.88
CA THR A 72 -4.81 -0.27 1.89
C THR A 72 -5.72 0.21 0.77
N LEU A 73 -5.85 1.53 0.56
CA LEU A 73 -6.65 2.10 -0.53
C LEU A 73 -6.11 1.70 -1.91
N LEU A 74 -4.79 1.81 -2.12
CA LEU A 74 -4.15 1.39 -3.38
C LEU A 74 -4.38 -0.11 -3.65
N THR A 75 -4.23 -0.95 -2.63
CA THR A 75 -4.44 -2.40 -2.75
C THR A 75 -5.90 -2.71 -3.07
N LEU A 76 -6.86 -2.03 -2.43
CA LEU A 76 -8.28 -2.18 -2.72
C LEU A 76 -8.64 -1.73 -4.13
N LEU A 77 -8.12 -0.59 -4.59
CA LEU A 77 -8.32 -0.11 -5.95
C LEU A 77 -7.74 -1.09 -6.98
N TYR A 78 -6.53 -1.60 -6.72
CA TYR A 78 -5.92 -2.60 -7.57
C TYR A 78 -6.80 -3.86 -7.65
N PHE A 79 -7.25 -4.38 -6.51
CA PHE A 79 -8.13 -5.55 -6.47
C PHE A 79 -9.44 -5.31 -7.23
N ALA A 80 -10.09 -4.16 -6.97
CA ALA A 80 -11.33 -3.77 -7.63
C ALA A 80 -11.17 -3.62 -9.16
N SER A 81 -10.01 -3.19 -9.64
CA SER A 81 -9.71 -3.08 -11.07
C SER A 81 -9.30 -4.42 -11.71
N ALA A 82 -8.56 -5.26 -10.99
CA ALA A 82 -8.05 -6.53 -11.51
C ALA A 82 -9.13 -7.62 -11.56
N SER A 83 -10.03 -7.67 -10.58
CA SER A 83 -11.12 -8.66 -10.54
C SER A 83 -12.01 -8.68 -11.80
N PRO A 84 -12.53 -7.54 -12.31
CA PRO A 84 -13.36 -7.55 -13.51
C PRO A 84 -12.56 -7.89 -14.78
N ILE A 85 -11.29 -7.49 -14.85
CA ILE A 85 -10.41 -7.80 -16.00
C ILE A 85 -10.19 -9.32 -16.08
N VAL A 86 -9.80 -9.95 -14.97
CA VAL A 86 -9.60 -11.39 -14.90
C VAL A 86 -10.90 -12.13 -15.20
N PHE A 87 -12.02 -11.68 -14.64
CA PHE A 87 -13.34 -12.29 -14.87
C PHE A 87 -13.76 -12.21 -16.34
N ALA A 88 -13.60 -11.05 -16.99
CA ALA A 88 -13.90 -10.87 -18.41
C ALA A 88 -13.00 -11.75 -19.31
N CYS A 89 -11.70 -11.81 -19.02
CA CYS A 89 -10.77 -12.69 -19.73
C CYS A 89 -11.14 -14.17 -19.61
N CYS A 90 -11.53 -14.63 -18.41
CA CYS A 90 -11.95 -16.01 -18.19
C CYS A 90 -13.20 -16.38 -19.00
N ILE A 91 -14.23 -15.51 -19.02
CA ILE A 91 -15.45 -15.73 -19.82
C ILE A 91 -15.13 -15.78 -21.31
N PHE A 92 -14.28 -14.87 -21.80
CA PHE A 92 -13.91 -14.84 -23.21
C PHE A 92 -13.16 -16.12 -23.64
N MET A 93 -12.23 -16.58 -22.80
CA MET A 93 -11.50 -17.83 -23.04
C MET A 93 -12.43 -19.05 -23.03
N GLN A 94 -13.37 -19.13 -22.08
CA GLN A 94 -14.37 -20.22 -22.04
C GLN A 94 -15.24 -20.26 -23.30
N ARG A 95 -15.71 -19.10 -23.79
CA ARG A 95 -16.52 -19.03 -25.02
C ARG A 95 -15.74 -19.51 -26.25
N ARG A 96 -14.46 -19.17 -26.35
CA ARG A 96 -13.60 -19.65 -27.44
C ARG A 96 -13.42 -21.17 -27.38
N ILE A 97 -13.10 -21.72 -26.22
CA ILE A 97 -12.91 -23.18 -26.06
C ILE A 97 -14.17 -23.95 -26.45
N PHE A 98 -15.34 -23.48 -26.00
CA PHE A 98 -16.61 -24.11 -26.35
C PHE A 98 -16.89 -24.06 -27.86
N SER A 99 -16.59 -22.95 -28.52
CA SER A 99 -16.72 -22.83 -29.99
C SER A 99 -15.76 -23.76 -30.75
N TYR A 100 -14.56 -24.02 -30.23
CA TYR A 100 -13.62 -24.95 -30.84
C TYR A 100 -14.06 -26.42 -30.68
N LEU A 101 -14.64 -26.77 -29.53
CA LEU A 101 -15.18 -28.11 -29.31
C LEU A 101 -16.41 -28.39 -30.18
N ASN A 102 -17.29 -27.40 -30.35
CA ASN A 102 -18.51 -27.55 -31.14
C ASN A 102 -18.27 -27.59 -32.67
N ASN A 103 -17.15 -27.05 -33.18
CA ASN A 103 -16.80 -27.10 -34.60
C ASN A 103 -15.99 -28.35 -35.00
N ASN A 104 -15.58 -29.18 -34.04
CA ASN A 104 -14.81 -30.42 -34.26
C ASN A 104 -15.66 -31.69 -34.04
N GLN A 105 -16.97 -31.55 -33.81
CA GLN A 105 -17.96 -32.64 -33.91
C GLN A 105 -18.71 -32.53 -35.24
#